data_AF-A0A259EYK1-F1
#
_entry.id   AF-A0A259EYK1-F1
#
_cell.length_a   1.000
_cell.length_b   1.000
_cell.length_c   1.000
_cell.angle_alpha   90.00
_cell.angle_beta   90.00
_cell.angle_gamma   90.00
#
_symmetry.space_group_name_H-M   'P 1'
#
loop_
_entity.id
_entity.type
_entity.pdbx_description
1 polymer ?
#
loop_
_entity_poly.entity_id
_entity_poly.type
_entity_poly.pdbx_seq_one_letter_code
_entity_poly.pdbx_strand_id
1 'polypeptide(L)'
;MHLGPMFLFAVFASLFYVPGFMDIPFAVLTPSQLLSQCLFLIFALIALISLARSIERDPVWPWRAEFRRMVSTLFKRTPQACHQTARPA
;
A
#
# COMPACT_ATOMS: atom_id res chain seq x y z
N MET A 1 -6.05 -8.92 7.69
CA MET A 1 -4.70 -8.31 7.86
C MET A 1 -4.52 -7.20 6.81
N HIS A 2 -5.05 -5.99 7.06
CA HIS A 2 -4.98 -4.82 6.16
C HIS A 2 -4.46 -3.56 6.89
N LEU A 3 -4.06 -3.73 8.16
CA LEU A 3 -3.57 -2.65 9.04
C LEU A 3 -2.21 -2.09 8.61
N GLY A 4 -1.32 -2.92 8.06
CA GLY A 4 0.03 -2.49 7.68
C GLY A 4 0.05 -1.38 6.61
N PRO A 5 -0.59 -1.58 5.44
CA PRO A 5 -0.63 -0.57 4.39
C PRO A 5 -1.36 0.71 4.81
N MET A 6 -2.46 0.56 5.57
CA MET A 6 -3.20 1.70 6.12
C MET A 6 -2.33 2.56 7.03
N PHE A 7 -1.58 1.92 7.92
CA PHE A 7 -0.69 2.61 8.85
C PHE A 7 0.46 3.32 8.11
N LEU A 8 1.09 2.66 7.14
CA LEU A 8 2.14 3.27 6.32
C LEU A 8 1.63 4.51 5.58
N PHE A 9 0.44 4.43 4.98
CA PHE A 9 -0.19 5.54 4.28
C PHE A 9 -0.47 6.72 5.22
N ALA A 10 -1.02 6.46 6.41
CA ALA A 10 -1.30 7.50 7.39
C ALA A 10 -0.04 8.25 7.84
N VAL A 11 1.04 7.51 8.13
CA VAL A 11 2.34 8.08 8.52
C VAL A 11 2.92 8.91 7.36
N PHE A 12 2.92 8.38 6.14
CA PHE A 12 3.43 9.12 4.96
C PHE A 12 2.64 10.39 4.67
N ALA A 13 1.31 10.31 4.73
CA ALA A 13 0.43 11.45 4.49
C ALA A 13 0.71 12.57 5.51
N SER A 14 0.90 12.21 6.78
CA SER A 14 1.19 13.17 7.84
C SER A 14 2.58 13.80 7.73
N LEU A 15 3.62 13.03 7.37
CA LEU A 15 5.01 13.51 7.32
C LEU A 15 5.35 14.27 6.04
N PHE A 16 4.81 13.87 4.89
CA PHE A 16 5.24 14.39 3.59
C PHE A 16 4.26 15.38 2.95
N TYR A 17 2.97 15.31 3.30
CA TYR A 17 1.95 16.14 2.64
C TYR A 17 1.63 17.43 3.41
N VAL A 18 1.88 17.46 4.73
CA VAL A 18 1.58 18.63 5.56
C VAL A 18 2.87 19.18 6.19
N PRO A 19 3.48 20.22 5.58
CA PRO A 19 4.65 20.86 6.17
C PRO A 19 4.28 21.47 7.54
N GLY A 20 5.05 21.12 8.58
CA GLY A 20 4.86 21.65 9.94
C GLY A 20 3.63 21.09 10.70
N PHE A 21 3.02 19.98 10.26
CA PHE A 21 1.87 19.39 10.95
C PHE A 21 2.13 19.07 12.43
N MET A 22 3.35 18.61 12.72
CA MET A 22 3.76 18.27 14.09
C MET A 22 4.38 19.45 14.83
N ASP A 23 4.76 20.51 14.10
CA ASP A 23 5.48 21.67 14.64
C ASP A 23 4.56 22.80 15.10
N ILE A 24 3.30 22.85 14.63
CA ILE A 24 2.38 23.94 14.97
C ILE A 24 1.58 23.58 16.24
N PRO A 25 1.79 24.27 17.37
CA PRO A 25 1.01 24.05 18.58
C PRO A 25 -0.47 24.44 18.35
N PHE A 26 -1.40 23.56 18.77
CA PHE A 26 -2.85 23.74 18.62
C PHE A 26 -3.38 25.09 19.12
N ALA A 27 -2.74 25.67 20.12
CA ALA A 27 -3.12 26.96 20.71
C ALA A 27 -2.85 28.18 19.81
N VAL A 28 -2.07 28.03 18.73
CA VAL A 28 -1.63 29.13 17.85
C VAL A 28 -2.23 29.00 16.44
N LEU A 29 -3.07 28.00 16.19
CA LEU A 29 -3.68 27.77 14.89
C LEU A 29 -4.68 28.86 14.52
N THR A 30 -4.42 29.51 13.39
CA THR A 30 -5.39 30.43 12.78
C THR A 30 -6.59 29.67 12.21
N PRO A 31 -7.77 30.28 12.11
CA PRO A 31 -8.99 29.60 11.61
C PRO A 31 -8.81 28.99 10.22
N SER A 32 -8.07 29.67 9.33
CA SER A 32 -7.76 29.18 7.98
C SER A 32 -6.87 27.94 8.00
N GLN A 33 -5.90 27.86 8.91
CA GLN A 33 -5.06 26.67 9.07
C GLN A 33 -5.86 25.50 9.63
N LEU A 34 -6.79 25.78 10.55
CA LEU A 34 -7.68 24.77 11.13
C LEU A 34 -8.61 24.16 10.06
N LEU A 35 -9.16 25.00 9.18
CA LEU A 35 -9.95 24.54 8.04
C LEU A 35 -9.11 23.70 7.06
N SER A 36 -7.89 24.14 6.76
CA SER A 36 -6.96 23.40 5.89
C SER A 36 -6.62 22.02 6.46
N GLN A 37 -6.36 21.93 7.77
CA GLN A 37 -6.13 20.66 8.46
C GLN A 37 -7.36 19.74 8.46
N CYS A 38 -8.55 20.28 8.70
CA CYS A 38 -9.80 19.50 8.64
C CYS A 38 -10.06 18.94 7.23
N LEU A 39 -9.89 19.76 6.19
CA LEU A 39 -10.05 19.33 4.80
C LEU A 39 -9.02 18.26 4.43
N PHE A 40 -7.77 18.43 4.85
CA PHE A 40 -6.73 17.41 4.67
C PHE A 40 -7.09 16.11 5.38
N LEU A 41 -7.54 16.17 6.64
CA LEU A 41 -7.94 14.99 7.40
C LEU A 41 -9.06 14.22 6.69
N ILE A 42 -10.09 14.91 6.21
CA ILE A 42 -11.18 14.31 5.44
C ILE A 42 -10.63 13.63 4.17
N PHE A 43 -9.76 14.32 3.43
CA PHE A 43 -9.17 13.78 2.21
C PHE A 43 -8.30 12.54 2.49
N ALA A 44 -7.48 12.59 3.54
CA ALA A 44 -6.65 11.48 3.98
C ALA A 44 -7.51 10.26 4.40
N LEU A 45 -8.64 10.48 5.08
CA LEU A 45 -9.57 9.41 5.43
C LEU A 45 -10.22 8.79 4.17
N ILE A 46 -10.64 9.61 3.21
CA ILE A 46 -11.20 9.12 1.94
C ILE A 46 -10.16 8.30 1.19
N ALA A 47 -8.92 8.78 1.10
CA ALA A 47 -7.82 8.06 0.47
C ALA A 47 -7.52 6.74 1.19
N LEU A 48 -7.55 6.73 2.52
CA LEU A 48 -7.37 5.53 3.32
C LEU A 48 -8.47 4.49 3.08
N ILE A 49 -9.73 4.92 3.03
CA ILE A 49 -10.89 4.05 2.72
C ILE A 49 -10.78 3.53 1.28
N SER A 50 -10.38 4.36 0.33
CA SER A 50 -10.17 3.97 -1.06
C SER A 50 -9.06 2.92 -1.18
N LEU A 51 -7.93 3.15 -0.50
CA LEU A 51 -6.81 2.20 -0.43
C LEU A 51 -7.23 0.88 0.21
N ALA A 52 -8.02 0.93 1.29
CA ALA A 52 -8.58 -0.25 1.94
C ALA A 52 -9.38 -1.12 0.95
N ARG A 53 -10.27 -0.47 0.19
CA ARG A 53 -11.11 -1.13 -0.81
C ARG A 53 -10.31 -1.62 -2.01
N SER A 54 -9.24 -0.92 -2.38
CA SER A 54 -8.29 -1.39 -3.41
C SER A 54 -7.62 -2.68 -2.94
N ILE A 55 -7.01 -2.68 -1.75
CA ILE A 55 -6.35 -3.86 -1.17
C ILE A 55 -7.30 -5.07 -1.05
N GLU A 56 -8.56 -4.81 -0.72
CA GLU A 56 -9.56 -5.87 -0.64
C GLU A 56 -9.87 -6.50 -2.00
N ARG A 57 -9.84 -5.70 -3.08
CA ARG A 57 -10.11 -6.12 -4.46
C ARG A 57 -8.87 -6.51 -5.26
N ASP A 58 -7.67 -6.19 -4.80
CA ASP A 58 -6.43 -6.43 -5.54
C ASP A 58 -5.95 -7.90 -5.42
N PRO A 59 -5.88 -8.65 -6.54
CA PRO A 59 -5.46 -10.05 -6.53
C PRO A 59 -3.93 -10.24 -6.49
N VAL A 60 -3.16 -9.17 -6.62
CA VAL A 60 -1.69 -9.19 -6.85
C VAL A 60 -0.86 -9.36 -5.57
N TRP A 61 -1.48 -9.42 -4.40
CA TRP A 61 -0.71 -9.34 -3.15
C TRP A 61 0.07 -10.63 -2.81
N PRO A 62 1.36 -10.54 -2.45
CA PRO A 62 2.25 -11.70 -2.29
C PRO A 62 1.83 -12.74 -1.25
N TRP A 63 1.05 -12.36 -0.23
CA TRP A 63 0.52 -13.28 0.77
C TRP A 63 -0.85 -13.87 0.43
N ARG A 64 -1.51 -13.48 -0.68
CA ARG A 64 -2.77 -14.14 -1.08
C ARG A 64 -2.48 -15.52 -1.67
N ALA A 65 -3.34 -16.48 -1.34
CA ALA A 65 -3.23 -17.84 -1.87
C ALA A 65 -3.36 -17.87 -3.41
N GLU A 66 -4.17 -16.98 -3.98
CA GLU A 66 -4.35 -16.86 -5.45
C GLU A 66 -3.07 -16.38 -6.14
N PHE A 67 -2.45 -15.31 -5.64
CA PHE A 67 -1.17 -14.84 -6.17
C PHE A 67 -0.08 -15.90 -6.05
N ARG A 68 0.02 -16.58 -4.90
CA ARG A 68 0.97 -17.69 -4.70
C ARG A 68 0.73 -18.85 -5.69
N ARG A 69 -0.53 -19.18 -5.99
CA ARG A 69 -0.87 -20.17 -7.03
C ARG A 69 -0.49 -19.67 -8.42
N MET A 70 -0.76 -18.42 -8.75
CA MET A 70 -0.42 -17.83 -10.05
C MET A 70 1.09 -17.82 -10.28
N VAL A 71 1.86 -17.33 -9.30
CA VAL A 71 3.32 -17.30 -9.32
C VAL A 71 3.93 -18.70 -9.37
N SER A 72 3.44 -19.65 -8.57
CA SER A 72 3.93 -21.04 -8.64
C SER A 72 3.61 -21.71 -9.98
N THR A 73 2.49 -21.37 -10.62
CA THR A 73 2.17 -21.85 -11.97
C THR A 73 3.09 -21.22 -13.02
N LEU A 74 3.46 -19.95 -12.84
CA LEU A 74 4.39 -19.23 -13.71
C LEU A 74 5.83 -19.75 -13.57
N PHE A 75 6.27 -20.02 -12.33
CA PHE A 75 7.57 -20.63 -12.03
C PHE A 75 7.66 -22.10 -12.48
N LYS A 76 6.54 -22.85 -12.54
CA LYS A 76 6.54 -24.18 -13.16
C LYS A 76 6.74 -24.15 -14.68
N ARG A 77 6.42 -23.03 -15.34
CA ARG A 77 6.54 -22.86 -16.80
C ARG A 77 7.87 -22.23 -17.24
N THR A 78 8.64 -21.67 -16.32
CA THR A 78 10.01 -21.19 -16.53
C THR A 78 10.99 -22.25 -15.99
N PRO A 79 12.05 -22.61 -16.71
CA PRO A 79 12.04 -23.89 -17.41
C PRO A 79 12.82 -25.02 -16.70
N GLN A 80 12.20 -26.21 -16.62
CA GLN A 80 12.90 -27.50 -16.74
C GLN A 80 13.45 -27.76 -18.17
N ALA A 81 13.44 -26.76 -19.07
CA ALA A 81 14.02 -26.86 -20.41
C ALA A 81 15.55 -27.00 -20.42
N CYS A 82 16.22 -26.95 -19.25
CA CYS A 82 17.66 -27.14 -19.13
C CYS A 82 18.06 -28.54 -18.63
N HIS A 83 17.16 -29.53 -18.57
CA HIS A 83 17.50 -30.89 -18.09
C HIS A 83 17.20 -32.04 -19.07
N GLN A 84 16.68 -31.76 -20.28
CA GLN A 84 16.31 -32.82 -21.24
C GLN A 84 17.40 -33.19 -22.27
N THR A 85 18.56 -32.52 -22.30
CA THR A 85 19.64 -32.80 -23.27
C THR A 85 20.80 -33.67 -22.74
N ALA A 86 20.68 -34.26 -21.54
CA ALA A 86 21.72 -35.11 -20.96
C ALA A 86 21.26 -36.57 -20.75
N ARG A 87 20.88 -37.26 -21.83
CA ARG A 87 21.02 -38.73 -21.91
C ARG A 87 21.87 -39.07 -23.13
N PRO A 88 23.14 -39.44 -22.96
CA PRO A 88 23.80 -40.30 -23.94
C PRO A 88 23.29 -41.73 -23.78
N ALA A 89 23.19 -42.39 -24.93
CA ALA A 89 22.74 -43.77 -25.15
C ALA A 89 23.70 -44.82 -24.57
#